data_AF-T1FRJ0-F1
#
_entry.id   AF-T1FRJ0-F1
#
_cell.length_a   1.000
_cell.length_b   1.000
_cell.length_c   1.000
_cell.angle_alpha   90.00
_cell.angle_beta   90.00
_cell.angle_gamma   90.00
#
_symmetry.space_group_name_H-M   'P 1'
#
loop_
_entity.id
_entity.type
_entity.pdbx_description
1 polymer ?
#
loop_
_entity_poly.entity_id
_entity_poly.type
_entity_poly.pdbx_seq_one_letter_code
_entity_poly.pdbx_strand_id
1 'polypeptide(L)'
;MNVDQNKCFLKLKIVYSVLGILTGISVAVVFGVQYANYHVSAWGLVTSFYALQVLILHSLYASNKWINGGKKLKVFTGIGIFGQILNLLAILAYLVIAISEEQKLTPYGPRGFFMASIWVAITWKWAFLTTLYSIKYRRLLINSLNPNSLVPNPDSNPEQSTLFEPTESDPLVPGSSNSQRYMV
;
A
#
# COMPACT_ATOMS: atom_id res chain seq x y z
N MET A 1 -5.89 -23.76 9.39
CA MET A 1 -5.28 -23.28 8.13
C MET A 1 -3.81 -23.71 8.15
N ASN A 2 -3.38 -24.62 7.29
CA ASN A 2 -2.08 -25.32 7.40
C ASN A 2 -0.89 -24.36 7.29
N VAL A 3 0.03 -24.45 8.24
CA VAL A 3 1.25 -23.62 8.33
C VAL A 3 2.08 -23.69 7.04
N ASP A 4 2.06 -24.81 6.34
CA ASP A 4 2.80 -25.03 5.10
C ASP A 4 2.21 -24.27 3.89
N GLN A 5 0.89 -24.07 3.87
CA GLN A 5 0.22 -23.28 2.84
C GLN A 5 0.63 -21.80 2.90
N ASN A 6 0.78 -21.25 4.11
CA ASN A 6 1.22 -19.87 4.31
C ASN A 6 2.68 -19.66 3.87
N LYS A 7 3.54 -20.64 4.11
CA LYS A 7 4.96 -20.59 3.67
C LYS A 7 5.08 -20.64 2.15
N CYS A 8 4.31 -21.52 1.49
CA CYS A 8 4.30 -21.62 0.03
C CYS A 8 3.82 -20.31 -0.61
N PHE A 9 2.71 -19.75 -0.11
CA PHE A 9 2.15 -18.50 -0.62
C PHE A 9 3.11 -17.31 -0.45
N LEU A 10 3.87 -17.26 0.65
CA LEU A 10 4.90 -16.24 0.85
C LEU A 10 6.04 -16.35 -0.16
N LYS A 11 6.54 -17.58 -0.41
CA LYS A 11 7.60 -17.84 -1.39
C LYS A 11 7.16 -17.41 -2.80
N LEU A 12 5.92 -17.73 -3.19
CA LEU A 12 5.38 -17.35 -4.50
C LEU A 12 5.36 -15.82 -4.70
N LYS A 13 5.01 -15.06 -3.66
CA LYS A 13 5.03 -13.59 -3.70
C LYS A 13 6.43 -12.99 -3.79
N ILE A 14 7.39 -13.62 -3.13
CA ILE A 14 8.81 -13.23 -3.21
C ILE A 14 9.30 -13.44 -4.65
N VAL A 15 9.08 -14.62 -5.22
CA VAL A 15 9.45 -14.93 -6.61
C VAL A 15 8.78 -13.95 -7.58
N TYR A 16 7.48 -13.67 -7.39
CA TYR A 16 6.75 -12.72 -8.22
C TYR A 16 7.36 -11.30 -8.16
N SER A 17 7.83 -10.86 -6.99
CA SER A 17 8.48 -9.56 -6.84
C SER A 17 9.86 -9.51 -7.52
N VAL A 18 10.64 -10.60 -7.43
CA VAL A 18 11.93 -10.71 -8.12
C VAL A 18 11.76 -10.66 -9.64
N LEU A 19 10.76 -11.36 -10.18
CA LEU A 19 10.43 -11.28 -11.61
C LEU A 19 10.04 -9.86 -12.02
N GLY A 20 9.32 -9.11 -11.16
CA GLY A 20 9.02 -7.70 -11.38
C GLY A 20 10.26 -6.82 -11.49
N ILE A 21 11.24 -7.00 -10.60
CA ILE A 21 12.53 -6.27 -10.61
C ILE A 21 13.29 -6.57 -11.91
N LEU A 22 13.44 -7.86 -12.25
CA LEU A 22 14.14 -8.29 -13.46
C LEU A 22 13.48 -7.75 -14.73
N THR A 23 12.15 -7.79 -14.80
CA THR A 23 11.40 -7.27 -15.95
C THR A 23 11.57 -5.76 -16.07
N GLY A 24 11.49 -5.01 -14.97
CA GLY A 24 11.68 -3.55 -14.97
C GLY A 24 13.08 -3.11 -15.39
N ILE A 25 14.11 -3.80 -14.89
CA ILE A 25 15.51 -3.52 -15.28
C ILE A 25 15.74 -3.88 -16.76
N SER A 26 15.25 -5.04 -17.21
CA SER A 26 15.37 -5.47 -18.61
C SER A 26 14.77 -4.43 -19.56
N VAL A 27 13.59 -3.91 -19.24
CA VAL A 27 12.91 -2.87 -20.02
C VAL A 27 13.67 -1.56 -20.01
N ALA A 28 14.23 -1.15 -18.86
CA ALA A 28 15.04 0.05 -18.78
C ALA A 28 16.26 -0.02 -19.72
N VAL A 29 16.91 -1.19 -19.80
CA VAL A 29 18.06 -1.43 -20.69
C VAL A 29 17.62 -1.48 -22.15
N VAL A 30 16.60 -2.28 -22.50
CA VAL A 30 16.14 -2.45 -23.88
C VAL A 30 15.63 -1.12 -24.46
N PHE A 31 14.77 -0.39 -23.74
CA PHE A 31 14.21 0.86 -24.25
C PHE A 31 15.14 2.06 -24.10
N GLY A 32 16.07 2.03 -23.15
CA GLY A 32 17.09 3.05 -22.98
C GLY A 32 18.19 2.97 -24.06
N VAL A 33 18.70 1.77 -24.33
CA VAL A 33 19.84 1.58 -25.25
C VAL A 33 19.39 1.39 -26.70
N GLN A 34 18.36 0.56 -26.95
CA GLN A 34 17.99 0.18 -28.32
C GLN A 34 17.04 1.19 -28.97
N TYR A 35 16.11 1.75 -28.20
CA TYR A 35 15.01 2.56 -28.74
C TYR A 35 15.11 4.05 -28.40
N ALA A 36 16.14 4.49 -27.64
CA ALA A 36 16.32 5.87 -27.17
C ALA A 36 15.06 6.51 -26.54
N ASN A 37 14.16 5.67 -26.00
CA ASN A 37 12.87 6.08 -25.45
C ASN A 37 13.00 6.25 -23.93
N TYR A 38 13.50 7.42 -23.51
CA TYR A 38 13.79 7.72 -22.11
C TYR A 38 12.56 7.66 -21.19
N HIS A 39 11.37 7.98 -21.71
CA HIS A 39 10.13 7.88 -20.93
C HIS A 39 9.86 6.45 -20.45
N VAL A 40 9.86 5.48 -21.37
CA VAL A 40 9.59 4.07 -21.05
C VAL A 40 10.69 3.50 -20.16
N SER A 41 11.95 3.85 -20.42
CA SER A 41 13.08 3.44 -19.58
C SER A 41 12.95 3.94 -18.13
N ALA A 42 12.59 5.22 -17.96
CA ALA A 42 12.34 5.80 -16.63
C ALA A 42 11.20 5.08 -15.89
N TRP A 43 10.07 4.81 -16.56
CA TRP A 43 8.95 4.07 -15.95
C TRP A 43 9.31 2.62 -15.63
N GLY A 44 10.18 1.97 -16.42
CA GLY A 44 10.75 0.66 -16.11
C GLY A 44 11.55 0.64 -14.81
N LEU A 45 12.42 1.65 -14.59
CA LEU A 45 13.16 1.81 -13.34
C LEU A 45 12.25 2.11 -12.15
N VAL A 46 11.25 2.96 -12.34
CA VAL A 46 10.25 3.25 -11.30
C VAL A 46 9.48 1.98 -10.92
N THR A 47 9.11 1.14 -11.90
CA THR A 47 8.46 -0.16 -11.62
C THR A 47 9.36 -1.06 -10.78
N SER A 48 10.65 -1.15 -11.14
CA SER A 48 11.63 -1.94 -10.40
C SER A 48 11.79 -1.47 -8.95
N PHE A 49 11.79 -0.15 -8.74
CA PHE A 49 11.82 0.43 -7.40
C PHE A 49 10.61 0.00 -6.55
N TYR A 50 9.38 0.07 -7.09
CA TYR A 50 8.19 -0.39 -6.35
C TYR A 50 8.19 -1.90 -6.11
N ALA A 51 8.67 -2.70 -7.08
CA ALA A 51 8.82 -4.15 -6.90
C ALA A 51 9.83 -4.49 -5.79
N LEU A 52 10.93 -3.73 -5.70
CA LEU A 52 11.90 -3.83 -4.61
C LEU A 52 11.26 -3.49 -3.26
N GLN A 53 10.39 -2.48 -3.19
CA GLN A 53 9.66 -2.18 -1.96
C GLN A 53 8.76 -3.34 -1.51
N VAL A 54 8.05 -3.97 -2.44
CA VAL A 54 7.25 -5.17 -2.15
C VAL A 54 8.14 -6.31 -1.63
N LEU A 55 9.32 -6.50 -2.21
CA LEU A 55 10.28 -7.51 -1.75
C LEU A 55 10.78 -7.22 -0.33
N ILE A 56 11.10 -5.95 -0.02
CA ILE A 56 11.52 -5.51 1.33
C ILE A 56 10.40 -5.77 2.35
N LEU A 57 9.14 -5.47 2.00
CA LEU A 57 7.97 -5.78 2.84
C LEU A 57 7.85 -7.27 3.16
N HIS A 58 8.07 -8.14 2.17
CA HIS A 58 8.04 -9.59 2.36
C HIS A 58 9.23 -10.08 3.22
N SER A 59 10.41 -9.52 3.00
CA SER A 59 11.62 -9.82 3.79
C SER A 59 11.46 -9.39 5.25
N LEU A 60 10.84 -8.23 5.50
CA LEU A 60 10.53 -7.75 6.84
C LEU A 60 9.57 -8.69 7.57
N TYR A 61 8.56 -9.20 6.87
CA TYR A 61 7.63 -10.20 7.41
C TYR A 61 8.33 -11.53 7.71
N ALA A 62 9.19 -12.01 6.81
CA ALA A 62 9.93 -13.27 7.00
C ALA A 62 10.96 -13.20 8.15
N SER A 63 11.56 -12.02 8.38
CA SER A 63 12.68 -11.88 9.33
C SER A 63 12.25 -11.70 10.79
N ASN A 64 10.95 -11.64 11.11
CA ASN A 64 10.42 -11.40 12.46
C ASN A 64 10.95 -10.12 13.17
N LYS A 65 11.72 -9.26 12.47
CA LYS A 65 12.30 -7.98 12.96
C LYS A 65 11.27 -6.86 13.13
N TRP A 66 10.00 -7.23 13.13
CA TRP A 66 8.89 -6.33 12.94
C TRP A 66 8.52 -5.54 14.20
N ILE A 67 8.82 -6.10 15.37
CA ILE A 67 8.55 -5.52 16.69
C ILE A 67 9.35 -4.21 16.89
N ASN A 68 10.56 -4.09 16.33
CA ASN A 68 11.38 -2.88 16.44
C ASN A 68 11.19 -1.90 15.26
N GLY A 69 10.37 -2.24 14.26
CA GLY A 69 10.32 -1.57 12.95
C GLY A 69 9.12 -0.65 12.70
N GLY A 70 8.28 -0.36 13.69
CA GLY A 70 6.97 0.31 13.50
C GLY A 70 7.02 1.64 12.73
N LYS A 71 8.10 2.43 12.88
CA LYS A 71 8.29 3.69 12.13
C LYS A 71 8.57 3.45 10.64
N LYS A 72 9.40 2.45 10.30
CA LYS A 72 9.75 2.12 8.91
C LYS A 72 8.53 1.64 8.13
N LEU A 73 7.64 0.88 8.77
CA LEU A 73 6.41 0.38 8.13
C LEU A 73 5.43 1.49 7.74
N LYS A 74 5.35 2.57 8.55
CA LYS A 74 4.54 3.76 8.21
C LYS A 74 5.07 4.47 6.97
N VAL A 75 6.40 4.62 6.86
CA VAL A 75 7.05 5.28 5.71
C VAL A 75 6.78 4.50 4.42
N PHE A 76 6.91 3.17 4.44
CA PHE A 76 6.60 2.34 3.26
C PHE A 76 5.15 2.45 2.82
N THR A 77 4.21 2.57 3.77
CA THR A 77 2.79 2.80 3.46
C THR A 77 2.56 4.16 2.80
N GLY A 78 3.24 5.20 3.30
CA GLY A 78 3.18 6.54 2.70
C GLY A 78 3.67 6.53 1.25
N ILE A 79 4.84 5.96 1.00
CA ILE A 79 5.43 5.86 -0.35
C ILE A 79 4.48 5.13 -1.32
N GLY A 80 3.81 4.06 -0.87
CA GLY A 80 2.82 3.36 -1.68
C GLY A 80 1.60 4.22 -2.05
N ILE A 81 1.04 4.97 -1.10
CA ILE A 81 -0.13 5.84 -1.34
C ILE A 81 0.24 7.01 -2.27
N PHE A 82 1.36 7.69 -2.02
CA PHE A 82 1.85 8.74 -2.91
C PHE A 82 2.12 8.19 -4.32
N GLY A 83 2.68 6.99 -4.41
CA GLY A 83 2.87 6.28 -5.66
C GLY A 83 1.57 6.02 -6.41
N GLN A 84 0.48 5.65 -5.73
CA GLN A 84 -0.81 5.43 -6.40
C GLN A 84 -1.36 6.70 -7.04
N ILE A 85 -1.36 7.81 -6.29
CA ILE A 85 -1.87 9.10 -6.80
C ILE A 85 -1.04 9.56 -8.00
N LEU A 86 0.30 9.48 -7.89
CA LEU A 86 1.19 9.90 -8.96
C LEU A 86 1.04 9.05 -10.23
N ASN A 87 0.92 7.73 -10.09
CA ASN A 87 0.73 6.84 -11.23
C ASN A 87 -0.66 7.02 -11.86
N LEU A 88 -1.71 7.25 -11.09
CA LEU A 88 -3.04 7.56 -11.62
C LEU A 88 -3.03 8.83 -12.47
N LEU A 89 -2.41 9.90 -11.96
CA LEU A 89 -2.25 11.15 -12.71
C LEU A 89 -1.42 10.95 -13.98
N ALA A 90 -0.34 10.17 -13.90
CA ALA A 90 0.50 9.86 -15.05
C ALA A 90 -0.24 9.03 -16.11
N ILE A 91 -1.05 8.04 -15.72
CA ILE A 91 -1.89 7.26 -16.67
C ILE A 91 -2.83 8.21 -17.42
N LEU A 92 -3.53 9.10 -16.71
CA LEU A 92 -4.43 10.08 -17.32
C LEU A 92 -3.67 11.01 -18.27
N ALA A 93 -2.54 11.56 -17.84
CA ALA A 93 -1.73 12.46 -18.66
C ALA A 93 -1.24 11.77 -19.95
N TYR A 94 -0.68 10.55 -19.84
CA TYR A 94 -0.23 9.81 -21.01
C TYR A 94 -1.38 9.38 -21.92
N LEU A 95 -2.54 9.05 -21.37
CA LEU A 95 -3.71 8.70 -22.16
C LEU A 95 -4.24 9.90 -22.94
N VAL A 96 -4.33 11.07 -22.30
CA VAL A 96 -4.76 12.32 -22.96
C VAL A 96 -3.79 12.71 -24.07
N ILE A 97 -2.48 12.70 -23.80
CA ILE A 97 -1.46 13.01 -24.82
C ILE A 97 -1.51 12.02 -25.98
N ALA A 98 -1.68 10.72 -25.69
CA ALA A 98 -1.76 9.70 -26.73
C ALA A 98 -2.98 9.87 -27.64
N ILE A 99 -4.13 10.30 -27.10
CA ILE A 99 -5.34 10.58 -27.87
C ILE A 99 -5.18 11.89 -28.66
N SER A 100 -4.67 12.95 -28.04
CA SER A 100 -4.54 14.27 -28.67
C SER A 100 -3.52 14.33 -29.81
N GLU A 101 -2.46 13.52 -29.77
CA GLU A 101 -1.46 13.49 -30.84
C GLU A 101 -1.82 12.57 -32.02
N GLU A 102 -3.00 11.93 -32.01
CA GLU A 102 -3.43 10.95 -33.04
C GLU A 102 -2.32 9.94 -33.43
N GLN A 103 -1.50 9.56 -32.45
CA GLN A 103 -0.36 8.68 -32.69
C GLN A 103 -0.89 7.35 -33.24
N LYS A 104 -0.52 7.02 -34.49
CA LYS A 104 -0.76 5.69 -35.06
C LYS A 104 -0.19 4.66 -34.09
N LEU A 105 -0.93 3.57 -33.84
CA LEU A 105 -0.57 2.37 -33.06
C LEU A 105 0.69 1.65 -33.61
N THR A 106 1.74 2.41 -33.88
CA THR A 106 3.04 1.93 -34.33
C THR A 106 3.87 1.69 -33.06
N PRO A 107 4.21 0.42 -32.75
CA PRO A 107 4.81 0.09 -31.45
C PRO A 107 6.26 0.59 -31.26
N TYR A 108 6.86 1.20 -32.29
CA TYR A 108 8.31 1.37 -32.42
C TYR A 108 8.72 2.78 -32.89
N GLY A 109 8.07 3.81 -32.36
CA GLY A 109 8.45 5.20 -32.58
C GLY A 109 9.15 5.85 -31.37
N PRO A 110 9.86 6.99 -31.54
CA PRO A 110 10.42 7.81 -30.45
C PRO A 110 9.39 8.37 -29.44
N ARG A 111 8.09 8.16 -29.73
CA ARG A 111 6.93 8.71 -29.01
C ARG A 111 5.99 7.58 -28.56
N GLY A 112 6.55 6.56 -27.91
CA GLY A 112 5.80 5.40 -27.41
C GLY A 112 4.88 5.69 -26.20
N PHE A 113 3.99 6.68 -26.29
CA PHE A 113 3.14 7.12 -25.18
C PHE A 113 2.12 6.05 -24.73
N PHE A 114 1.59 5.25 -25.66
CA PHE A 114 0.75 4.09 -25.31
C PHE A 114 1.51 3.04 -24.48
N MET A 115 2.77 2.75 -24.85
CA MET A 115 3.60 1.83 -24.09
C MET A 115 3.98 2.39 -22.71
N ALA A 116 4.27 3.69 -22.63
CA ALA A 116 4.51 4.36 -21.35
C ALA A 116 3.28 4.25 -20.43
N SER A 117 2.07 4.45 -20.95
CA SER A 117 0.82 4.30 -20.19
C SER A 117 0.64 2.88 -19.61
N ILE A 118 0.90 1.83 -20.41
CA ILE A 118 0.86 0.44 -19.93
C ILE A 118 1.89 0.23 -18.81
N TRP A 119 3.09 0.77 -18.95
CA TRP A 119 4.13 0.69 -17.91
C TRP A 119 3.76 1.41 -16.63
N VAL A 120 3.13 2.58 -16.74
CA VAL A 120 2.59 3.29 -15.56
C VAL A 120 1.47 2.48 -14.91
N ALA A 121 0.60 1.81 -15.68
CA ALA A 121 -0.43 0.92 -15.15
C ALA A 121 0.16 -0.30 -14.41
N ILE A 122 1.23 -0.89 -14.95
CA ILE A 122 1.97 -1.95 -14.25
C ILE A 122 2.56 -1.41 -12.94
N THR A 123 3.18 -0.23 -12.97
CA THR A 123 3.74 0.45 -11.78
C THR A 123 2.65 0.70 -10.73
N TRP A 124 1.48 1.16 -11.16
CA TRP A 124 0.34 1.40 -10.28
C TRP A 124 -0.11 0.13 -9.54
N LYS A 125 -0.16 -1.01 -10.24
CA LYS A 125 -0.46 -2.31 -9.62
C LYS A 125 0.52 -2.64 -8.49
N TRP A 126 1.81 -2.41 -8.70
CA TRP A 126 2.85 -2.65 -7.69
C TRP A 126 2.76 -1.68 -6.51
N ALA A 127 2.46 -0.41 -6.77
CA ALA A 127 2.18 0.58 -5.72
C ALA A 127 0.93 0.21 -4.90
N PHE A 128 -0.10 -0.34 -5.55
CA PHE A 128 -1.30 -0.85 -4.88
C PHE A 128 -1.01 -2.05 -3.97
N LEU A 129 -0.29 -3.04 -4.49
CA LEU A 129 0.15 -4.21 -3.71
C LEU A 129 0.99 -3.79 -2.49
N THR A 130 1.89 -2.82 -2.65
CA THR A 130 2.72 -2.27 -1.57
C THR A 130 1.88 -1.75 -0.42
N THR A 131 0.87 -0.92 -0.72
CA THR A 131 -0.03 -0.32 0.28
C THR A 131 -0.92 -1.37 0.96
N LEU A 132 -1.48 -2.31 0.19
CA LEU A 132 -2.31 -3.37 0.79
C LEU A 132 -1.53 -4.23 1.77
N TYR A 133 -0.31 -4.63 1.40
CA TYR A 133 0.54 -5.43 2.27
C TYR A 133 0.99 -4.64 3.49
N SER A 134 1.37 -3.38 3.35
CA SER A 134 1.81 -2.56 4.47
C SER A 134 0.71 -2.32 5.51
N ILE A 135 -0.54 -2.11 5.07
CA ILE A 135 -1.71 -1.99 5.96
C ILE A 135 -2.00 -3.33 6.65
N LYS A 136 -2.00 -4.44 5.90
CA LYS A 136 -2.28 -5.77 6.45
C LYS A 136 -1.26 -6.15 7.51
N TYR A 137 0.03 -5.91 7.23
CA TYR A 137 1.05 -6.08 8.24
C TYR A 137 0.73 -5.16 9.41
N ARG A 138 0.60 -3.84 9.25
CA ARG A 138 0.38 -2.92 10.39
C ARG A 138 -0.75 -3.36 11.34
N ARG A 139 -1.87 -3.89 10.81
CA ARG A 139 -2.97 -4.44 11.62
C ARG A 139 -2.53 -5.63 12.47
N LEU A 140 -1.77 -6.56 11.90
CA LEU A 140 -1.21 -7.70 12.63
C LEU A 140 -0.27 -7.23 13.79
N LEU A 141 0.38 -6.06 13.70
CA LEU A 141 1.34 -5.58 14.72
C LEU A 141 0.59 -5.05 15.91
N ILE A 142 -0.40 -4.21 15.60
CA ILE A 142 -1.28 -3.62 16.59
C ILE A 142 -1.99 -4.72 17.37
N ASN A 143 -2.46 -5.77 16.69
CA ASN A 143 -3.08 -6.93 17.35
C ASN A 143 -2.09 -7.69 18.23
N SER A 144 -0.84 -7.89 17.78
CA SER A 144 0.19 -8.55 18.61
C SER A 144 0.67 -7.72 19.82
N LEU A 145 0.53 -6.39 19.77
CA LEU A 145 0.91 -5.48 20.85
C LEU A 145 -0.24 -5.19 21.83
N ASN A 146 -1.48 -5.54 21.49
CA ASN A 146 -2.63 -5.43 22.39
C ASN A 146 -2.98 -6.81 22.97
N PRO A 147 -2.47 -7.18 24.17
CA PRO A 147 -2.69 -8.49 24.77
C PRO A 147 -4.17 -8.80 25.06
N ASN A 148 -5.03 -7.77 25.15
CA ASN A 148 -6.47 -7.93 25.38
C ASN A 148 -7.25 -8.30 24.12
N SER A 149 -6.64 -8.24 22.93
CA SER A 149 -7.29 -8.60 21.65
C SER A 149 -7.22 -10.09 21.31
N LEU A 150 -6.41 -10.87 22.04
CA LEU A 150 -6.25 -12.32 21.87
C LEU A 150 -7.11 -13.14 22.83
N VAL A 151 -7.75 -12.49 23.81
CA VAL A 151 -8.83 -13.09 24.59
C VAL A 151 -10.10 -12.86 23.76
N PRO A 152 -10.73 -13.89 23.19
CA PRO A 152 -12.08 -13.74 22.66
C PRO A 152 -12.92 -13.20 23.80
N ASN A 153 -13.48 -12.00 23.63
CA ASN A 153 -14.41 -11.47 24.62
C ASN A 153 -15.58 -12.47 24.70
N PRO A 154 -15.79 -13.19 25.83
CA PRO A 154 -16.91 -14.10 25.94
C PRO A 154 -18.26 -13.37 25.81
N ASP A 155 -18.25 -12.03 25.93
CA ASP A 155 -19.43 -11.19 25.90
C ASP A 155 -19.72 -10.56 24.53
N SER A 156 -19.04 -10.96 23.43
CA SER A 156 -19.43 -10.52 22.09
C SER A 156 -20.70 -11.26 21.62
N ASN A 157 -21.81 -11.03 22.31
CA ASN A 157 -23.14 -11.34 21.85
C ASN A 157 -23.44 -10.37 20.67
N PRO A 158 -23.87 -10.85 19.49
CA PRO A 158 -24.06 -10.03 18.29
C PRO A 158 -25.13 -8.91 18.36
N GLU A 159 -25.74 -8.68 19.52
CA GLU A 159 -26.82 -7.68 19.68
C GLU A 159 -26.34 -6.23 19.87
N GLN A 160 -25.05 -5.97 20.10
CA GLN A 160 -24.59 -4.61 20.46
C GLN A 160 -24.24 -3.71 19.26
N SER A 161 -24.25 -4.23 18.02
CA SER A 161 -24.00 -3.45 16.80
C SER A 161 -25.19 -2.63 16.30
N THR A 162 -26.38 -2.75 16.90
CA THR A 162 -27.60 -2.05 16.45
C THR A 162 -27.94 -0.81 17.27
N LEU A 163 -27.17 -0.43 18.29
CA LEU A 163 -27.48 0.70 19.16
C LEU A 163 -26.47 1.85 18.97
N PHE A 164 -26.40 2.37 17.76
CA PHE A 164 -25.89 3.73 17.51
C PHE A 164 -26.99 4.50 16.77
N GLU A 165 -28.01 4.89 17.52
CA GLU A 165 -28.95 5.93 17.13
C GLU A 165 -28.37 7.29 17.56
N PRO A 166 -28.30 8.31 16.68
CA PRO A 166 -27.80 9.62 17.05
C PRO A 166 -28.96 10.53 17.47
N THR A 167 -29.01 10.91 18.76
CA THR A 167 -29.88 11.96 19.29
C THR A 167 -29.07 12.72 20.35
N GLU A 168 -28.62 13.94 20.10
CA GLU A 168 -29.37 15.22 20.15
C GLU A 168 -29.26 15.90 21.53
N SER A 169 -28.82 17.16 21.48
CA SER A 169 -29.02 18.29 22.42
C SER A 169 -28.47 18.26 23.87
N ASP A 170 -27.51 19.18 24.05
CA ASP A 170 -27.43 20.22 25.10
C ASP A 170 -26.85 19.98 26.51
N PRO A 171 -25.98 20.91 26.99
CA PRO A 171 -25.49 20.98 28.35
C PRO A 171 -26.34 21.93 29.21
N LEU A 172 -26.78 21.48 30.39
CA LEU A 172 -27.32 22.36 31.44
C LEU A 172 -26.56 22.16 32.77
N VAL A 173 -25.73 23.15 33.08
CA VAL A 173 -25.29 23.65 34.40
C VAL A 173 -26.55 24.17 35.15
N PRO A 174 -26.71 24.23 36.51
CA PRO A 174 -25.75 24.59 37.57
C PRO A 174 -25.83 23.77 38.88
N GLY A 175 -24.86 24.02 39.77
CA GLY A 175 -24.66 23.30 41.03
C GLY A 175 -25.56 23.70 42.21
N SER A 176 -25.44 22.93 43.29
CA SER A 176 -25.73 23.36 44.66
C SER A 176 -25.05 22.44 45.68
N SER A 177 -24.34 23.08 46.62
CA SER A 177 -24.20 22.76 48.05
C SER A 177 -24.32 21.31 48.56
N ASN A 178 -23.22 20.76 49.08
CA ASN A 178 -23.17 20.10 50.39
C ASN A 178 -21.71 20.02 50.86
N SER A 179 -21.26 20.84 51.81
CA SER A 179 -21.46 20.73 53.26
C SER A 179 -20.70 19.56 53.91
N GLN A 180 -19.57 19.94 54.52
CA GLN A 180 -18.98 19.39 55.75
C GLN A 180 -18.24 18.04 55.79
N ARG A 181 -17.22 18.05 56.67
CA ARG A 181 -16.22 17.05 57.08
C ARG A 181 -14.95 17.11 56.23
N TYR A 182 -13.76 17.42 56.76
CA TYR A 182 -13.18 17.02 58.03
C TYR A 182 -12.26 18.10 58.61
N MET A 183 -12.38 18.34 59.93
CA MET A 183 -11.26 18.77 60.78
C MET A 183 -10.29 17.59 60.90
N VAL A 184 -8.99 17.84 60.70
CA VAL A 184 -7.85 17.66 61.64
C VAL A 184 -6.61 18.16 60.91
#